data_AF-A0A3B9I6C8-F1
#
_entry.id   AF-A0A3B9I6C8-F1
#
_cell.length_a   1.000
_cell.length_b   1.000
_cell.length_c   1.000
_cell.angle_alpha   90.00
_cell.angle_beta   90.00
_cell.angle_gamma   90.00
#
_symmetry.space_group_name_H-M   'P 1'
#
loop_
_entity.id
_entity.type
_entity.pdbx_description
1 polymer ?
#
loop_
_entity_poly.entity_id
_entity_poly.type
_entity_poly.pdbx_seq_one_letter_code
_entity_poly.pdbx_strand_id
1 'polypeptide(L)'
;MDIMFIKAGDQGEKNVYYELKNSFIPMLVLHDVVIQYDEYKAQMDYILITQKFICILETKKLNGNITINADGDFVRTFVNKSGKAYKKEGMYSPISQNQRHVRILDNLLKQERIIRHTPILSLVVVANPKSIIDFKFAKKDIREQIVKYDQLTPRIKKMLSMKSEVDLSDKSMTKIANFLAEKHVECESAFLTKYRQHENKVDLGVDQNPTSNQTEEAPASGSPVERESMRIALTKFRLDKSREEQIKAYYIFNNNQMEALLDRMPSTTEDLFKCDGFGPVKVEKYGEQILKILRS
;
A
#
# COMPACT_ATOMS: atom_id res chain seq x y z
N MET A 1 24.32 3.37 3.87
CA MET A 1 23.14 2.68 3.31
C MET A 1 22.13 3.75 3.05
N ASP A 2 21.82 4.01 1.79
CA ASP A 2 20.87 5.04 1.40
C ASP A 2 19.51 4.38 1.20
N ILE A 3 18.53 4.84 1.99
CA ILE A 3 17.15 4.35 1.95
C ILE A 3 16.30 5.49 1.43
N MET A 4 15.72 5.31 0.24
CA MET A 4 14.78 6.28 -0.31
C MET A 4 13.38 5.93 0.20
N PHE A 5 12.80 6.87 0.95
CA PHE A 5 11.48 6.70 1.54
C PHE A 5 10.39 7.19 0.60
N ILE A 6 9.44 6.30 0.33
CA ILE A 6 8.17 6.65 -0.30
C ILE A 6 7.09 6.19 0.69
N LYS A 7 6.70 7.06 1.62
CA LYS A 7 5.67 6.86 2.69
C LYS A 7 5.92 5.80 3.78
N ALA A 8 5.17 5.94 4.89
CA ALA A 8 5.40 5.31 6.19
C ALA A 8 4.53 4.06 6.42
N GLY A 9 5.19 2.95 6.79
CA GLY A 9 4.64 1.61 6.93
C GLY A 9 4.14 1.16 8.32
N ASP A 10 3.55 -0.04 8.36
CA ASP A 10 2.97 -0.70 9.56
C ASP A 10 4.07 -1.24 10.52
N GLN A 11 3.73 -1.55 11.77
CA GLN A 11 4.65 -2.08 12.80
C GLN A 11 5.43 -3.34 12.38
N GLY A 12 4.86 -4.17 11.49
CA GLY A 12 5.55 -5.33 10.92
C GLY A 12 6.66 -4.95 9.95
N GLU A 13 6.40 -3.96 9.10
CA GLU A 13 7.39 -3.37 8.20
C GLU A 13 8.48 -2.65 8.99
N LYS A 14 8.16 -2.01 10.13
CA LYS A 14 9.18 -1.41 11.00
C LYS A 14 10.23 -2.41 11.49
N ASN A 15 9.85 -3.65 11.76
CA ASN A 15 10.82 -4.69 12.16
C ASN A 15 11.76 -5.04 11.00
N VAL A 16 11.21 -5.23 9.79
CA VAL A 16 12.00 -5.52 8.59
C VAL A 16 12.94 -4.36 8.27
N TYR A 17 12.43 -3.13 8.32
CA TYR A 17 13.21 -1.92 8.15
C TYR A 17 14.36 -1.81 9.17
N TYR A 18 14.10 -2.10 10.46
CA TYR A 18 15.13 -2.10 11.48
C TYR A 18 16.26 -3.08 11.15
N GLU A 19 15.93 -4.30 10.72
CA GLU A 19 16.91 -5.31 10.33
C GLU A 19 17.72 -4.87 9.10
N LEU A 20 17.06 -4.32 8.07
CA LEU A 20 17.72 -3.82 6.87
C LEU A 20 18.67 -2.65 7.19
N LYS A 21 18.21 -1.67 7.97
CA LYS A 21 18.98 -0.50 8.38
C LYS A 21 20.24 -0.88 9.17
N ASN A 22 20.15 -1.89 10.03
CA ASN A 22 21.26 -2.36 10.87
C ASN A 22 22.05 -3.53 10.24
N SER A 23 21.82 -3.84 8.96
CA SER A 23 22.48 -4.99 8.30
C SER A 23 23.95 -4.73 7.96
N PHE A 24 24.33 -3.46 7.78
CA PHE A 24 25.62 -3.00 7.25
C PHE A 24 26.00 -3.60 5.88
N ILE A 25 24.99 -4.04 5.10
CA ILE A 25 25.20 -4.59 3.77
C ILE A 25 25.23 -3.42 2.76
N PRO A 26 26.20 -3.38 1.82
CA PRO A 26 26.21 -2.38 0.75
C PRO A 26 25.07 -2.66 -0.25
N MET A 27 23.97 -1.95 -0.07
CA MET A 27 22.78 -2.04 -0.92
C MET A 27 21.98 -0.74 -0.87
N LEU A 28 21.20 -0.51 -1.92
CA LEU A 28 20.15 0.51 -1.95
C LEU A 28 18.82 -0.16 -1.62
N VAL A 29 17.96 0.54 -0.90
CA VAL A 29 16.63 0.03 -0.54
C VAL A 29 15.57 1.05 -0.90
N LEU A 30 14.62 0.61 -1.71
CA LEU A 30 13.38 1.32 -1.96
C LEU A 30 12.27 0.67 -1.13
N HIS A 31 11.35 1.48 -0.62
CA HIS A 31 10.21 1.03 0.18
C HIS A 31 8.90 1.49 -0.43
N ASP A 32 7.87 0.64 -0.35
CA ASP A 32 6.50 0.90 -0.80
C ASP A 32 6.41 1.39 -2.26
N VAL A 33 7.12 0.67 -3.15
CA VAL A 33 7.20 1.03 -4.57
C VAL A 33 6.02 0.42 -5.32
N VAL A 34 5.17 1.28 -5.86
CA VAL A 34 4.08 0.91 -6.75
C VAL A 34 4.50 1.11 -8.21
N ILE A 35 4.47 0.03 -8.98
CA ILE A 35 4.83 0.02 -10.40
C ILE A 35 3.60 -0.40 -11.20
N GLN A 36 3.33 0.34 -12.28
CA GLN A 36 2.37 -0.05 -13.30
C GLN A 36 3.11 -0.54 -14.55
N TYR A 37 2.75 -1.73 -15.02
CA TYR A 37 3.22 -2.30 -16.28
C TYR A 37 2.02 -2.88 -17.01
N ASP A 38 1.75 -2.34 -18.21
CA ASP A 38 0.50 -2.55 -18.93
C ASP A 38 -0.73 -2.25 -18.04
N GLU A 39 -1.59 -3.25 -17.88
CA GLU A 39 -2.80 -3.24 -17.05
C GLU A 39 -2.56 -3.77 -15.62
N TYR A 40 -1.33 -4.17 -15.29
CA TYR A 40 -0.98 -4.68 -13.98
C TYR A 40 -0.35 -3.60 -13.09
N LYS A 41 -0.93 -3.40 -11.91
CA LYS A 41 -0.37 -2.58 -10.83
C LYS A 41 0.19 -3.50 -9.74
N ALA A 42 1.47 -3.37 -9.43
CA ALA A 42 2.14 -4.14 -8.39
C ALA A 42 2.74 -3.21 -7.35
N GLN A 43 2.35 -3.39 -6.09
CA GLN A 43 2.95 -2.73 -4.94
C GLN A 43 3.99 -3.68 -4.33
N MET A 44 5.19 -3.17 -4.09
CA MET A 44 6.33 -3.92 -3.59
C MET A 44 6.81 -3.29 -2.30
N ASP A 45 6.74 -4.03 -1.19
CA ASP A 45 7.07 -3.49 0.13
C ASP A 45 8.53 -3.03 0.20
N TYR A 46 9.47 -3.88 -0.24
CA TYR A 46 10.87 -3.50 -0.37
C TYR A 46 11.48 -4.00 -1.67
N ILE A 47 12.29 -3.15 -2.30
CA ILE A 47 13.19 -3.53 -3.38
C ILE A 47 14.61 -3.27 -2.91
N LEU A 48 15.36 -4.36 -2.72
CA LEU A 48 16.79 -4.32 -2.42
C LEU A 48 17.56 -4.34 -3.74
N ILE A 49 18.46 -3.40 -3.94
CA ILE A 49 19.37 -3.36 -5.09
C ILE A 49 20.77 -3.56 -4.55
N THR A 50 21.43 -4.63 -4.97
CA THR A 50 22.80 -4.97 -4.57
C THR A 50 23.70 -5.03 -5.81
N GLN A 51 25.01 -5.18 -5.60
CA GLN A 51 25.93 -5.39 -6.72
C GLN A 51 25.65 -6.69 -7.51
N LYS A 52 25.05 -7.73 -6.91
CA LYS A 52 24.85 -9.04 -7.58
C LYS A 52 23.44 -9.28 -8.10
N PHE A 53 22.44 -8.74 -7.42
CA PHE A 53 21.03 -9.03 -7.68
C PHE A 53 20.12 -7.90 -7.20
N ILE A 54 18.89 -7.89 -7.73
CA ILE A 54 17.76 -7.16 -7.16
C ILE A 54 16.92 -8.17 -6.37
N CYS A 55 16.40 -7.80 -5.21
CA CYS A 55 15.54 -8.67 -4.43
C CYS A 55 14.29 -7.94 -3.97
N ILE A 56 13.13 -8.50 -4.28
CA ILE A 56 11.83 -8.01 -3.83
C ILE A 56 11.49 -8.73 -2.53
N LEU A 57 11.37 -7.96 -1.43
CA LEU A 57 10.87 -8.46 -0.17
C LEU A 57 9.37 -8.20 -0.06
N GLU A 58 8.59 -9.26 0.13
CA GLU A 58 7.18 -9.16 0.50
C GLU A 58 7.06 -9.42 2.01
N THR A 59 6.57 -8.43 2.75
CA THR A 59 6.40 -8.51 4.20
C THR A 59 5.00 -9.02 4.54
N LYS A 60 4.93 -10.22 5.13
CA LYS A 60 3.65 -10.80 5.56
C LYS A 60 3.52 -10.89 7.08
N LYS A 61 2.42 -10.35 7.59
CA LYS A 61 1.91 -10.66 8.93
C LYS A 61 1.07 -11.93 8.88
N LEU A 62 1.72 -13.08 9.01
CA LEU A 62 1.02 -14.36 8.98
C LEU A 62 0.38 -14.66 10.35
N ASN A 63 -0.93 -14.54 10.44
CA ASN A 63 -1.68 -14.95 11.64
C ASN A 63 -1.93 -16.47 11.65
N GLY A 64 -1.91 -17.07 12.83
CA GLY A 64 -2.01 -18.52 13.00
C GLY A 64 -0.73 -19.28 12.67
N ASN A 65 -0.78 -20.59 12.81
CA ASN A 65 0.33 -21.48 12.44
C ASN A 65 0.23 -21.79 10.95
N ILE A 66 1.33 -21.61 10.23
CA ILE A 66 1.40 -21.86 8.79
C ILE A 66 2.15 -23.16 8.58
N THR A 67 1.54 -24.11 7.89
CA THR A 67 2.18 -25.33 7.44
C THR A 67 2.23 -25.32 5.92
N ILE A 68 3.37 -25.73 5.37
CA ILE A 68 3.53 -25.92 3.93
C ILE A 68 3.52 -27.44 3.67
N ASN A 69 2.56 -27.91 2.88
CA ASN A 69 2.45 -29.34 2.55
C ASN A 69 3.50 -29.75 1.49
N ALA A 70 3.53 -31.04 1.13
CA ALA A 70 4.47 -31.57 0.15
C ALA A 70 4.25 -30.99 -1.27
N ASP A 71 3.02 -30.61 -1.60
CA ASP A 71 2.65 -30.01 -2.88
C ASP A 71 3.05 -28.53 -2.98
N GLY A 72 3.36 -27.90 -1.84
CA GLY A 72 3.76 -26.50 -1.75
C GLY A 72 2.61 -25.55 -1.38
N ASP A 73 1.45 -26.08 -1.02
CA ASP A 73 0.31 -25.29 -0.57
C ASP A 73 0.52 -24.77 0.85
N PHE A 74 0.12 -23.52 1.04
CA PHE A 74 0.12 -22.87 2.33
C PHE A 74 -1.18 -23.18 3.05
N VAL A 75 -1.08 -23.77 4.22
CA VAL A 75 -2.22 -24.11 5.06
C VAL A 75 -2.11 -23.38 6.38
N ARG A 76 -3.12 -22.59 6.70
CA ARG A 76 -3.20 -21.84 7.95
C ARG A 76 -4.06 -22.61 8.95
N THR A 77 -3.55 -22.77 10.16
CA THR A 77 -4.24 -23.39 11.29
C THR A 77 -4.34 -22.42 12.47
N PHE A 78 -5.53 -22.24 13.01
CA PHE A 78 -5.76 -21.45 14.21
C PHE A 78 -5.93 -22.37 15.42
N VAL A 79 -5.19 -22.07 16.47
CA VAL A 79 -5.19 -22.81 17.74
C VAL A 79 -5.78 -21.96 18.85
N ASN A 80 -6.55 -22.59 19.74
CA ASN A 80 -7.07 -21.94 20.93
C ASN A 80 -6.01 -21.89 22.06
N LYS A 81 -6.36 -21.32 23.22
CA LYS A 81 -5.44 -21.23 24.38
C LYS A 81 -4.98 -22.59 24.92
N SER A 82 -5.74 -23.68 24.68
CA SER A 82 -5.35 -25.04 25.07
C SER A 82 -4.53 -25.78 24.00
N GLY A 83 -4.13 -25.09 22.93
CA GLY A 83 -3.35 -25.67 21.82
C GLY A 83 -4.17 -26.50 20.83
N LYS A 84 -5.49 -26.62 21.02
CA LYS A 84 -6.37 -27.36 20.11
C LYS A 84 -6.67 -26.51 18.87
N ALA A 85 -6.44 -27.09 17.69
CA ALA A 85 -6.81 -26.48 16.43
C ALA A 85 -8.34 -26.41 16.30
N TYR A 86 -8.88 -25.23 16.00
CA TYR A 86 -10.32 -25.01 15.84
C TYR A 86 -10.71 -24.54 14.43
N LYS A 87 -9.75 -24.09 13.63
CA LYS A 87 -9.98 -23.69 12.23
C LYS A 87 -8.73 -24.00 11.39
N LYS A 88 -8.94 -24.53 10.19
CA LYS A 88 -7.88 -24.81 9.21
C LYS A 88 -8.37 -24.41 7.82
N GLU A 89 -7.58 -23.61 7.11
CA GLU A 89 -7.94 -23.07 5.79
C GLU A 89 -6.73 -23.04 4.85
N GLY A 90 -6.98 -23.16 3.55
CA GLY A 90 -5.96 -22.91 2.53
C GLY A 90 -5.64 -21.43 2.40
N MET A 91 -4.42 -21.10 2.02
CA MET A 91 -3.92 -19.74 1.83
C MET A 91 -3.31 -19.60 0.43
N TYR A 92 -3.58 -18.46 -0.21
CA TYR A 92 -2.85 -18.09 -1.43
C TYR A 92 -1.36 -17.95 -1.13
N SER A 93 -0.53 -18.61 -1.93
CA SER A 93 0.92 -18.66 -1.72
C SER A 93 1.55 -17.26 -1.78
N PRO A 94 2.13 -16.76 -0.67
CA PRO A 94 2.86 -15.48 -0.68
C PRO A 94 4.05 -15.51 -1.65
N ILE A 95 4.61 -16.71 -1.89
CA ILE A 95 5.69 -16.91 -2.86
C ILE A 95 5.18 -16.66 -4.27
N SER A 96 4.06 -17.25 -4.65
CA SER A 96 3.47 -17.08 -5.98
C SER A 96 3.03 -15.64 -6.22
N GLN A 97 2.57 -14.94 -5.17
CA GLN A 97 2.31 -13.49 -5.23
C GLN A 97 3.60 -12.72 -5.55
N ASN A 98 4.67 -12.92 -4.79
CA ASN A 98 5.91 -12.17 -4.97
C ASN A 98 6.62 -12.52 -6.29
N GLN A 99 6.52 -13.77 -6.76
CA GLN A 99 6.99 -14.16 -8.10
C GLN A 99 6.28 -13.40 -9.23
N ARG A 100 5.01 -12.98 -9.04
CA ARG A 100 4.33 -12.11 -10.00
C ARG A 100 4.97 -10.72 -10.03
N HIS A 101 5.31 -10.17 -8.86
CA HIS A 101 6.03 -8.89 -8.77
C HIS A 101 7.40 -8.96 -9.45
N VAL A 102 8.14 -10.07 -9.25
CA VAL A 102 9.41 -10.31 -9.95
C VAL A 102 9.25 -10.26 -11.46
N ARG A 103 8.24 -10.96 -12.02
CA ARG A 103 8.00 -10.96 -13.47
C ARG A 103 7.69 -9.57 -14.02
N ILE A 104 6.85 -8.81 -13.31
CA ILE A 104 6.50 -7.43 -13.70
C ILE A 104 7.75 -6.54 -13.71
N LEU A 105 8.55 -6.60 -12.65
CA LEU A 105 9.76 -5.79 -12.52
C LEU A 105 10.82 -6.18 -13.57
N ASP A 106 11.01 -7.47 -13.79
CA ASP A 106 11.99 -8.00 -14.76
C ASP A 106 11.64 -7.57 -16.19
N ASN A 107 10.37 -7.71 -16.59
CA ASN A 107 9.90 -7.28 -17.90
C ASN A 107 10.07 -5.77 -18.09
N LEU A 108 9.66 -4.96 -17.12
CA LEU A 108 9.80 -3.50 -17.18
C LEU A 108 11.27 -3.08 -17.33
N LEU A 109 12.16 -3.58 -16.46
CA LEU A 109 13.57 -3.18 -16.45
C LEU A 109 14.32 -3.62 -17.71
N LYS A 110 13.96 -4.77 -18.30
CA LYS A 110 14.55 -5.25 -19.57
C LYS A 110 14.01 -4.50 -20.77
N GLN A 111 12.70 -4.26 -20.83
CA GLN A 111 12.07 -3.47 -21.90
C GLN A 111 12.69 -2.08 -22.01
N GLU A 112 12.90 -1.44 -20.86
CA GLU A 112 13.47 -0.08 -20.74
C GLU A 112 15.01 -0.09 -20.77
N ARG A 113 15.61 -1.27 -20.99
CA ARG A 113 17.07 -1.50 -21.10
C ARG A 113 17.86 -0.96 -19.89
N ILE A 114 17.25 -0.99 -18.72
CA ILE A 114 17.86 -0.61 -17.44
C ILE A 114 18.79 -1.73 -16.96
N ILE A 115 18.36 -2.98 -17.11
CA ILE A 115 19.17 -4.19 -16.83
C ILE A 115 19.25 -5.07 -18.07
N ARG A 116 20.25 -5.97 -18.10
CA ARG A 116 20.35 -7.02 -19.12
C ARG A 116 20.16 -8.41 -18.53
N HIS A 117 21.03 -8.78 -17.60
CA HIS A 117 21.11 -10.13 -17.02
C HIS A 117 21.00 -10.14 -15.49
N THR A 118 20.82 -8.97 -14.86
CA THR A 118 20.73 -8.83 -13.40
C THR A 118 19.58 -9.70 -12.87
N PRO A 119 19.85 -10.68 -11.99
CA PRO A 119 18.80 -11.53 -11.46
C PRO A 119 17.90 -10.74 -10.50
N ILE A 120 16.59 -10.97 -10.61
CA ILE A 120 15.58 -10.44 -9.70
C ILE A 120 15.03 -11.59 -8.87
N LEU A 121 15.23 -11.53 -7.56
CA LEU A 121 14.94 -12.59 -6.61
C LEU A 121 13.71 -12.25 -5.76
N SER A 122 12.95 -13.27 -5.39
CA SER A 122 11.78 -13.17 -4.49
C SER A 122 12.16 -13.66 -3.10
N LEU A 123 11.82 -12.89 -2.06
CA LEU A 123 11.93 -13.32 -0.67
C LEU A 123 10.70 -12.88 0.13
N VAL A 124 10.02 -13.83 0.76
CA VAL A 124 8.89 -13.56 1.65
C VAL A 124 9.42 -13.43 3.07
N VAL A 125 9.17 -12.28 3.69
CA VAL A 125 9.59 -11.96 5.05
C VAL A 125 8.41 -12.06 6.00
N VAL A 126 8.53 -12.90 7.02
CA VAL A 126 7.52 -13.03 8.06
C VAL A 126 7.82 -12.05 9.19
N ALA A 127 6.99 -11.01 9.29
CA ALA A 127 7.23 -9.85 10.15
C ALA A 127 6.75 -10.01 11.59
N ASN A 128 5.89 -10.98 11.89
CA ASN A 128 5.35 -11.18 13.23
C ASN A 128 6.17 -12.25 13.98
N PRO A 129 6.77 -11.93 15.15
CA PRO A 129 7.56 -12.89 15.92
C PRO A 129 6.73 -14.10 16.39
N LYS A 130 5.42 -13.93 16.58
CA LYS A 130 4.51 -14.99 17.05
C LYS A 130 4.15 -15.99 15.95
N SER A 131 4.47 -15.71 14.69
CA SER A 131 4.16 -16.61 13.58
C SER A 131 5.05 -17.85 13.64
N ILE A 132 4.41 -19.01 13.69
CA ILE A 132 5.07 -20.30 13.55
C ILE A 132 4.88 -20.77 12.11
N ILE A 133 5.99 -21.06 11.44
CA ILE A 133 5.99 -21.65 10.10
C ILE A 133 6.60 -23.04 10.24
N ASP A 134 5.83 -24.05 9.91
CA ASP A 134 6.27 -25.43 9.88
C ASP A 134 6.74 -25.79 8.46
N PHE A 135 8.05 -26.01 8.35
CA PHE A 135 8.73 -26.41 7.12
C PHE A 135 8.95 -27.93 7.01
N LYS A 136 8.35 -28.75 7.90
CA LYS A 136 8.59 -30.21 7.98
C LYS A 136 8.48 -30.92 6.64
N PHE A 137 7.49 -30.55 5.82
CA PHE A 137 7.26 -31.14 4.49
C PHE A 137 7.59 -30.18 3.34
N ALA A 138 8.06 -28.97 3.63
CA ALA A 138 8.36 -27.97 2.63
C ALA A 138 9.62 -28.34 1.83
N LYS A 139 9.52 -28.25 0.51
CA LYS A 139 10.66 -28.40 -0.41
C LYS A 139 11.71 -27.30 -0.16
N LYS A 140 12.97 -27.59 -0.51
CA LYS A 140 14.13 -26.71 -0.23
C LYS A 140 13.99 -25.34 -0.90
N ASP A 141 13.57 -25.32 -2.15
CA ASP A 141 13.30 -24.12 -2.96
C ASP A 141 12.25 -23.20 -2.33
N ILE A 142 11.20 -23.77 -1.74
CA ILE A 142 10.17 -23.02 -0.99
C ILE A 142 10.75 -22.45 0.30
N ARG A 143 11.50 -23.28 1.05
CA ARG A 143 12.12 -22.87 2.33
C ARG A 143 13.11 -21.73 2.14
N GLU A 144 13.88 -21.73 1.06
CA GLU A 144 14.86 -20.69 0.75
C GLU A 144 14.23 -19.35 0.35
N GLN A 145 12.96 -19.36 -0.08
CA GLN A 145 12.17 -18.16 -0.41
C GLN A 145 11.42 -17.56 0.80
N ILE A 146 11.48 -18.18 1.98
CA ILE A 146 10.85 -17.65 3.20
C ILE A 146 11.90 -17.40 4.28
N VAL A 147 11.78 -16.27 4.96
CA VAL A 147 12.66 -15.89 6.07
C VAL A 147 11.85 -15.19 7.16
N LYS A 148 12.22 -15.38 8.42
CA LYS A 148 11.72 -14.53 9.49
C LYS A 148 12.50 -13.22 9.50
N TYR A 149 11.88 -12.12 9.93
CA TYR A 149 12.51 -10.80 9.88
C TYR A 149 13.88 -10.77 10.59
N ASP A 150 14.02 -11.41 11.75
CA ASP A 150 15.25 -11.52 12.55
C ASP A 150 16.39 -12.32 11.87
N GLN A 151 16.07 -13.09 10.83
CA GLN A 151 17.02 -13.88 10.05
C GLN A 151 17.30 -13.27 8.66
N LEU A 152 16.74 -12.09 8.38
CA LEU A 152 16.84 -11.43 7.08
C LEU A 152 18.29 -11.09 6.72
N THR A 153 19.03 -10.48 7.64
CA THR A 153 20.42 -10.07 7.42
C THR A 153 21.34 -11.27 7.09
N PRO A 154 21.37 -12.36 7.88
CA PRO A 154 22.11 -13.57 7.52
C PRO A 154 21.70 -14.16 6.16
N ARG A 155 20.40 -14.12 5.82
CA ARG A 155 19.89 -14.62 4.54
C ARG A 155 20.44 -13.82 3.36
N ILE A 156 20.38 -12.49 3.43
CA ILE A 156 20.89 -11.61 2.36
C ILE A 156 22.41 -11.80 2.22
N LYS A 157 23.16 -11.87 3.32
CA LYS A 157 24.62 -12.14 3.29
C LYS A 157 24.92 -13.48 2.62
N LYS A 158 24.15 -14.53 2.93
CA LYS A 158 24.28 -15.83 2.26
C LYS A 158 24.03 -15.71 0.76
N MET A 159 22.98 -15.02 0.34
CA MET A 159 22.68 -14.78 -1.09
C MET A 159 23.82 -14.02 -1.79
N LEU A 160 24.39 -13.00 -1.14
CA LEU A 160 25.53 -12.25 -1.67
C LEU A 160 26.83 -13.06 -1.73
N SER A 161 27.02 -14.05 -0.86
CA SER A 161 28.21 -14.92 -0.91
C SER A 161 28.20 -15.92 -2.08
N MET A 162 27.04 -16.14 -2.70
CA MET A 162 26.93 -17.05 -3.85
C MET A 162 27.67 -16.48 -5.08
N LYS A 163 28.12 -17.39 -5.95
CA LYS A 163 28.74 -17.03 -7.22
C LYS A 163 27.69 -16.31 -8.09
N SER A 164 28.08 -15.18 -8.67
CA SER A 164 27.26 -14.36 -9.55
C SER A 164 28.10 -13.93 -10.74
N GLU A 165 27.50 -13.91 -11.93
CA GLU A 165 28.10 -13.35 -13.14
C GLU A 165 27.82 -11.84 -13.27
N VAL A 166 27.00 -11.30 -12.36
CA VAL A 166 26.62 -9.90 -12.31
C VAL A 166 27.36 -9.22 -11.17
N ASP A 167 27.96 -8.07 -11.50
CA ASP A 167 28.59 -7.14 -10.57
C ASP A 167 28.28 -5.70 -11.02
N LEU A 168 27.28 -5.10 -10.39
CA LEU A 168 26.80 -3.74 -10.67
C LEU A 168 27.67 -2.73 -9.93
N SER A 169 28.06 -1.68 -10.64
CA SER A 169 28.65 -0.48 -10.02
C SER A 169 27.61 0.32 -9.26
N ASP A 170 28.05 1.12 -8.30
CA ASP A 170 27.20 2.08 -7.57
C ASP A 170 26.39 2.97 -8.53
N LYS A 171 27.00 3.44 -9.62
CA LYS A 171 26.32 4.22 -10.66
C LYS A 171 25.16 3.45 -11.31
N SER A 172 25.35 2.15 -11.55
CA SER A 172 24.30 1.30 -12.12
C SER A 172 23.20 1.02 -11.12
N MET A 173 23.55 0.77 -9.85
CA MET A 173 22.59 0.60 -8.77
C MET A 173 21.73 1.85 -8.58
N THR A 174 22.35 3.04 -8.53
CA THR A 174 21.66 4.32 -8.44
C THR A 174 20.78 4.59 -9.67
N LYS A 175 21.24 4.22 -10.88
CA LYS A 175 20.41 4.32 -12.10
C LYS A 175 19.14 3.47 -11.98
N ILE A 176 19.25 2.23 -11.49
CA ILE A 176 18.09 1.36 -11.24
C ILE A 176 17.17 2.00 -10.21
N ALA A 177 17.72 2.48 -9.08
CA ALA A 177 16.94 3.08 -8.01
C ALA A 177 16.15 4.31 -8.47
N ASN A 178 16.82 5.24 -9.17
CA ASN A 178 16.18 6.45 -9.70
C ASN A 178 15.11 6.12 -10.73
N PHE A 179 15.38 5.18 -11.64
CA PHE A 179 14.38 4.74 -12.62
C PHE A 179 13.12 4.18 -11.93
N LEU A 180 13.29 3.36 -10.88
CA LEU A 180 12.16 2.81 -10.14
C LEU A 180 11.42 3.87 -9.31
N ALA A 181 12.13 4.87 -8.79
CA ALA A 181 11.52 6.03 -8.13
C ALA A 181 10.75 6.92 -9.12
N GLU A 182 11.23 7.07 -10.36
CA GLU A 182 10.54 7.82 -11.43
C GLU A 182 9.31 7.07 -11.96
N LYS A 183 9.41 5.75 -12.12
CA LYS A 183 8.30 4.87 -12.52
C LYS A 183 7.34 4.58 -11.37
N HIS A 184 7.67 5.01 -10.16
CA HIS A 184 6.75 4.94 -9.03
C HIS A 184 5.51 5.75 -9.37
N VAL A 185 4.41 5.05 -9.61
CA VAL A 185 3.12 5.71 -9.64
C VAL A 185 2.82 5.97 -8.18
N GLU A 186 2.96 7.22 -7.73
CA GLU A 186 2.41 7.60 -6.43
C GLU A 186 1.02 6.99 -6.38
N CYS A 187 0.76 6.19 -5.35
CA CYS A 187 -0.58 5.73 -5.09
C CYS A 187 -1.40 6.99 -4.70
N GLU A 188 -1.74 7.80 -5.70
CA GLU A 188 -3.07 8.30 -5.87
C GLU A 188 -3.94 7.08 -5.60
N SER A 189 -4.60 7.10 -4.43
CA SER A 189 -5.74 6.23 -4.20
C SER A 189 -6.55 6.25 -5.49
N ALA A 190 -7.13 5.12 -5.92
CA ALA A 190 -7.90 5.01 -7.17
C ALA A 190 -8.97 6.13 -7.38
N PHE A 191 -9.23 6.87 -6.31
CA PHE A 191 -9.92 8.13 -6.12
C PHE A 191 -9.35 9.38 -6.85
N LEU A 192 -8.04 9.64 -6.83
CA LEU A 192 -7.43 10.85 -7.44
C LEU A 192 -7.31 10.73 -8.97
N THR A 193 -7.15 9.50 -9.48
CA THR A 193 -7.14 9.22 -10.92
C THR A 193 -8.48 9.55 -11.59
N LYS A 194 -9.60 9.42 -10.88
CA LYS A 194 -10.92 9.90 -11.36
C LYS A 194 -11.01 11.44 -11.39
N TYR A 195 -10.31 12.15 -10.49
CA TYR A 195 -10.34 13.61 -10.41
C TYR A 195 -9.58 14.28 -11.58
N ARG A 196 -8.38 13.80 -11.92
CA ARG A 196 -7.60 14.38 -13.03
C ARG A 196 -8.24 14.18 -14.40
N GLN A 197 -9.03 13.13 -14.59
CA GLN A 197 -9.80 12.92 -15.83
C GLN A 197 -10.97 13.90 -15.98
N HIS A 198 -11.45 14.50 -14.89
CA HIS A 198 -12.50 15.53 -14.91
C HIS A 198 -11.96 16.96 -15.06
N GLU A 199 -10.72 17.25 -14.64
CA GLU A 199 -10.13 18.60 -14.83
C GLU A 199 -9.71 18.87 -16.28
N ASN A 200 -9.32 17.84 -17.05
CA ASN A 200 -8.92 18.00 -18.46
C ASN A 200 -10.08 18.16 -19.46
N LYS A 201 -11.31 18.41 -18.99
CA LYS A 201 -12.49 18.68 -19.83
C LYS A 201 -13.10 20.08 -19.64
N VAL A 202 -12.51 20.93 -18.81
CA VAL A 202 -12.99 22.30 -18.63
C VAL A 202 -11.90 23.25 -19.08
N ASP A 203 -11.73 23.36 -20.40
CA ASP A 203 -11.11 24.54 -20.99
C ASP A 203 -12.22 25.52 -21.42
N LEU A 204 -11.86 26.79 -21.28
CA LEU A 204 -12.63 28.01 -21.25
C LEU A 204 -13.53 28.22 -22.48
N GLY A 205 -14.81 28.51 -22.24
CA GLY A 205 -15.74 29.01 -23.25
C GLY A 205 -16.93 29.72 -22.61
N VAL A 206 -16.78 31.02 -22.36
CA VAL A 206 -17.87 31.94 -22.00
C VAL A 206 -18.70 32.21 -23.25
N ASP A 207 -19.99 31.87 -23.25
CA ASP A 207 -21.08 32.77 -23.69
C ASP A 207 -22.50 32.18 -23.53
N GLN A 208 -23.32 32.92 -22.79
CA GLN A 208 -24.75 33.28 -22.94
C GLN A 208 -25.82 32.24 -23.33
N ASN A 209 -26.66 31.90 -22.33
CA ASN A 209 -28.16 31.94 -22.27
C ASN A 209 -29.04 31.50 -23.46
N PRO A 210 -30.33 31.15 -23.23
CA PRO A 210 -30.93 30.13 -22.35
C PRO A 210 -31.92 29.25 -23.18
N THR A 211 -32.72 28.39 -22.53
CA THR A 211 -34.15 28.04 -22.88
C THR A 211 -34.50 26.55 -22.72
N SER A 212 -35.24 26.29 -21.61
CA SER A 212 -36.35 25.35 -21.40
C SER A 212 -36.36 23.95 -22.05
N ASN A 213 -36.46 22.90 -21.24
CA ASN A 213 -37.77 22.37 -20.82
C ASN A 213 -37.68 21.19 -19.83
N GLN A 214 -38.39 21.40 -18.73
CA GLN A 214 -39.04 20.48 -17.78
C GLN A 214 -38.93 18.97 -18.04
N THR A 215 -38.50 18.23 -17.01
CA THR A 215 -39.46 17.41 -16.22
C THR A 215 -38.94 17.18 -14.80
N GLU A 216 -39.78 17.49 -13.83
CA GLU A 216 -39.55 17.31 -12.40
C GLU A 216 -39.80 15.85 -12.01
N GLU A 217 -38.79 15.20 -11.43
CA GLU A 217 -38.97 14.17 -10.41
C GLU A 217 -37.97 14.45 -9.27
N ALA A 218 -38.46 14.40 -8.03
CA ALA A 218 -37.78 14.84 -6.81
C ALA A 218 -36.42 14.15 -6.58
N PRO A 219 -35.33 14.85 -6.18
CA PRO A 219 -34.05 14.18 -5.96
C PRO A 219 -33.92 13.74 -4.50
N ALA A 220 -34.39 12.52 -4.21
CA ALA A 220 -33.85 11.74 -3.10
C ALA A 220 -32.61 10.99 -3.63
N SER A 221 -31.52 11.06 -2.86
CA SER A 221 -30.20 10.48 -3.12
C SER A 221 -29.41 11.11 -4.27
N GLY A 222 -28.39 11.90 -3.91
CA GLY A 222 -27.39 12.43 -4.85
C GLY A 222 -26.74 11.29 -5.64
N SER A 223 -26.31 11.61 -6.86
CA SER A 223 -25.74 10.60 -7.75
C SER A 223 -24.54 9.90 -7.07
N PRO A 224 -24.25 8.62 -7.38
CA PRO A 224 -23.06 7.92 -6.85
C PRO A 224 -21.75 8.69 -7.10
N VAL A 225 -21.75 9.57 -8.10
CA VAL A 225 -20.64 10.46 -8.46
C VAL A 225 -20.52 11.63 -7.47
N GLU A 226 -21.61 12.32 -7.12
CA GLU A 226 -21.62 13.41 -6.14
C GLU A 226 -21.21 12.93 -4.75
N ARG A 227 -21.76 11.80 -4.31
CA ARG A 227 -21.42 11.23 -3.00
C ARG A 227 -19.93 10.87 -2.90
N GLU A 228 -19.37 10.36 -3.98
CA GLU A 228 -17.94 10.08 -4.04
C GLU A 228 -17.13 11.38 -4.00
N SER A 229 -17.50 12.40 -4.77
CA SER A 229 -16.88 13.74 -4.73
C SER A 229 -16.84 14.35 -3.33
N MET A 230 -17.94 14.28 -2.59
CA MET A 230 -18.01 14.78 -1.20
C MET A 230 -17.11 13.96 -0.25
N ARG A 231 -17.08 12.63 -0.41
CA ARG A 231 -16.14 11.77 0.33
C ARG A 231 -14.69 12.18 0.07
N ILE A 232 -14.39 12.65 -1.14
CA ILE A 232 -13.05 13.13 -1.53
C ILE A 232 -12.68 14.39 -0.77
N ALA A 233 -13.55 15.39 -0.85
CA ALA A 233 -13.33 16.67 -0.22
C ALA A 233 -13.22 16.54 1.31
N LEU A 234 -14.06 15.70 1.95
CA LEU A 234 -13.98 15.44 3.38
C LEU A 234 -12.70 14.68 3.78
N THR A 235 -12.24 13.73 2.95
CA THR A 235 -10.98 13.00 3.20
C THR A 235 -9.77 13.93 3.12
N LYS A 236 -9.74 14.82 2.13
CA LYS A 236 -8.71 15.83 1.97
C LYS A 236 -8.71 16.80 3.15
N PHE A 237 -9.88 17.35 3.51
CA PHE A 237 -10.05 18.23 4.66
C PHE A 237 -9.52 17.60 5.96
N ARG A 238 -9.89 16.34 6.22
CA ARG A 238 -9.41 15.59 7.39
C ARG A 238 -7.89 15.47 7.45
N LEU A 239 -7.25 15.22 6.30
CA LEU A 239 -5.80 15.08 6.20
C LEU A 239 -5.08 16.42 6.38
N ASP A 240 -5.57 17.47 5.75
CA ASP A 240 -4.98 18.80 5.81
C ASP A 240 -5.05 19.35 7.24
N LYS A 241 -6.21 19.22 7.90
CA LYS A 241 -6.39 19.70 9.28
C LYS A 241 -5.61 18.89 10.31
N SER A 242 -5.45 17.59 10.08
CA SER A 242 -4.58 16.70 10.87
C SER A 242 -3.11 17.14 10.84
N ARG A 243 -2.62 17.59 9.69
CA ARG A 243 -1.26 18.11 9.52
C ARG A 243 -1.09 19.47 10.18
N GLU A 244 -2.06 20.36 10.02
CA GLU A 244 -2.06 21.69 10.62
C GLU A 244 -2.02 21.61 12.16
N GLU A 245 -2.84 20.74 12.76
CA GLU A 245 -2.93 20.59 14.21
C GLU A 245 -1.95 19.57 14.80
N GLN A 246 -1.12 18.92 13.98
CA GLN A 246 -0.18 17.85 14.38
C GLN A 246 -0.83 16.69 15.18
N ILE A 247 -2.11 16.40 14.91
CA ILE A 247 -2.87 15.30 15.51
C ILE A 247 -3.22 14.27 14.46
N LYS A 248 -3.50 13.01 14.83
CA LYS A 248 -3.87 11.98 13.86
C LYS A 248 -5.23 12.27 13.22
N ALA A 249 -5.37 12.00 11.92
CA ALA A 249 -6.58 12.25 11.13
C ALA A 249 -7.90 11.77 11.76
N TYR A 250 -7.89 10.62 12.44
CA TYR A 250 -9.09 10.08 13.08
C TYR A 250 -9.56 10.89 14.30
N TYR A 251 -8.72 11.76 14.88
CA TYR A 251 -9.11 12.70 15.94
C TYR A 251 -10.01 13.83 15.40
N ILE A 252 -9.85 14.23 14.14
CA ILE A 252 -10.75 15.16 13.45
C ILE A 252 -12.12 14.46 13.31
N PHE A 253 -12.19 13.37 12.53
CA PHE A 253 -13.29 12.40 12.52
C PHE A 253 -12.89 11.06 11.90
N ASN A 254 -13.49 9.96 12.34
CA ASN A 254 -13.19 8.60 11.85
C ASN A 254 -14.03 8.23 10.60
N ASN A 255 -13.81 7.04 10.03
CA ASN A 255 -14.50 6.61 8.82
C ASN A 255 -16.01 6.39 9.01
N ASN A 256 -16.45 5.96 10.20
CA ASN A 256 -17.87 5.80 10.49
C ASN A 256 -18.56 7.17 10.54
N GLN A 257 -17.86 8.17 11.09
CA GLN A 257 -18.34 9.56 11.14
C GLN A 257 -18.40 10.18 9.74
N MET A 258 -17.43 9.88 8.88
CA MET A 258 -17.43 10.27 7.47
C MET A 258 -18.66 9.73 6.73
N GLU A 259 -18.93 8.43 6.85
CA GLU A 259 -20.12 7.85 6.19
C GLU A 259 -21.41 8.41 6.79
N ALA A 260 -21.46 8.65 8.11
CA ALA A 260 -22.62 9.31 8.73
C ALA A 260 -22.87 10.73 8.20
N LEU A 261 -21.82 11.51 7.88
CA LEU A 261 -21.96 12.82 7.23
C LEU A 261 -22.54 12.69 5.82
N LEU A 262 -22.05 11.72 5.05
CA LEU A 262 -22.51 11.46 3.67
C LEU A 262 -23.91 10.85 3.60
N ASP A 263 -24.32 10.12 4.64
CA ASP A 263 -25.66 9.56 4.76
C ASP A 263 -26.69 10.60 5.19
N ARG A 264 -26.33 11.45 6.17
CA ARG A 264 -27.26 12.41 6.77
C ARG A 264 -27.26 13.78 6.08
N MET A 265 -26.21 14.10 5.32
CA MET A 265 -26.06 15.37 4.60
C MET A 265 -26.48 16.59 5.45
N PRO A 266 -25.84 16.81 6.63
CA PRO A 266 -26.23 17.92 7.51
C PRO A 266 -26.06 19.26 6.78
N SER A 267 -27.09 20.10 6.84
CA SER A 267 -27.10 21.42 6.22
C SER A 267 -26.88 22.55 7.22
N THR A 268 -26.98 22.26 8.53
CA THR A 268 -26.79 23.23 9.63
C THR A 268 -25.82 22.68 10.69
N THR A 269 -25.27 23.57 11.52
CA THR A 269 -24.45 23.17 12.67
C THR A 269 -25.25 22.33 13.68
N GLU A 270 -26.55 22.61 13.83
CA GLU A 270 -27.47 21.82 14.65
C GLU A 270 -27.66 20.39 14.13
N ASP A 271 -27.66 20.19 12.80
CA ASP A 271 -27.72 18.84 12.22
C ASP A 271 -26.38 18.10 12.33
N LEU A 272 -25.28 18.84 12.32
CA LEU A 272 -23.95 18.28 12.55
C LEU A 272 -23.82 17.76 14.00
N PHE A 273 -24.40 18.45 14.98
CA PHE A 273 -24.47 17.98 16.37
C PHE A 273 -25.21 16.65 16.53
N LYS A 274 -26.19 16.38 15.68
CA LYS A 274 -26.93 15.11 15.69
C LYS A 274 -26.08 13.95 15.15
N CYS A 275 -24.99 14.22 14.43
CA CYS A 275 -24.10 13.21 13.86
C CYS A 275 -23.15 12.61 14.92
N ASP A 276 -23.04 11.27 14.93
CA ASP A 276 -22.35 10.54 15.99
C ASP A 276 -20.88 11.00 16.13
N GLY A 277 -20.55 11.52 17.32
CA GLY A 277 -19.23 11.98 17.71
C GLY A 277 -18.78 13.32 17.11
N PHE A 278 -19.73 14.16 16.66
CA PHE A 278 -19.55 15.60 16.46
C PHE A 278 -20.06 16.38 17.68
N GLY A 279 -19.25 16.38 18.75
CA GLY A 279 -19.52 17.19 19.94
C GLY A 279 -19.21 18.68 19.75
N PRO A 280 -19.52 19.53 20.74
CA PRO A 280 -19.42 21.00 20.64
C PRO A 280 -18.04 21.49 20.19
N VAL A 281 -16.98 20.93 20.73
CA VAL A 281 -15.59 21.29 20.37
C VAL A 281 -15.29 21.02 18.88
N LYS A 282 -15.84 19.95 18.30
CA LYS A 282 -15.60 19.60 16.89
C LYS A 282 -16.46 20.43 15.94
N VAL A 283 -17.70 20.69 16.33
CA VAL A 283 -18.60 21.55 15.54
C VAL A 283 -18.07 22.98 15.50
N GLU A 284 -17.57 23.49 16.63
CA GLU A 284 -16.94 24.81 16.70
C GLU A 284 -15.67 24.89 15.85
N LYS A 285 -14.79 23.88 15.92
CA LYS A 285 -13.51 23.90 15.18
C LYS A 285 -13.63 23.59 13.70
N TYR A 286 -14.54 22.69 13.31
CA TYR A 286 -14.55 22.09 11.96
C TYR A 286 -15.89 22.22 11.24
N GLY A 287 -16.96 22.61 11.95
CA GLY A 287 -18.33 22.50 11.44
C GLY A 287 -18.60 23.31 10.19
N GLU A 288 -18.20 24.59 10.16
CA GLU A 288 -18.44 25.43 8.98
C GLU A 288 -17.73 24.92 7.72
N GLN A 289 -16.50 24.40 7.88
CA GLN A 289 -15.70 23.89 6.76
C GLN A 289 -16.27 22.57 6.24
N ILE A 290 -16.75 21.70 7.13
CA ILE A 290 -17.46 20.46 6.77
C ILE A 290 -18.77 20.79 6.05
N LEU A 291 -19.56 21.74 6.55
CA LEU A 291 -20.82 22.15 5.92
C LEU A 291 -20.59 22.78 4.54
N LYS A 292 -19.49 23.54 4.37
CA LYS A 292 -19.11 24.09 3.06
C LYS A 292 -18.80 22.99 2.04
N ILE A 293 -18.13 21.92 2.47
CA ILE A 293 -17.82 20.76 1.63
C ILE A 293 -19.07 19.95 1.28
N LEU A 294 -20.04 19.85 2.19
CA LEU A 294 -21.29 19.14 1.93
C LEU A 294 -22.28 19.92 1.06
N ARG A 295 -22.04 21.24 0.87
CA ARG A 295 -22.85 22.13 0.03
C ARG A 295 -22.25 22.36 -1.37
N SER A 296 -21.05 21.84 -1.63
CA SER A 296 -20.35 21.95 -2.92
C SER A 296 -20.62 20.75 -3.81
#